data_AF-A0A975AV96-F1
#
_entry.id   AF-A0A975AV96-F1
#
_cell.length_a   1.000
_cell.length_b   1.000
_cell.length_c   1.000
_cell.angle_alpha   90.00
_cell.angle_beta   90.00
_cell.angle_gamma   90.00
#
_symmetry.space_group_name_H-M   'P 1'
#
loop_
_entity.id
_entity.type
_entity.pdbx_description
1 polymer ?
#
loop_
_entity_poly.entity_id
_entity_poly.type
_entity_poly.pdbx_seq_one_letter_code
_entity_poly.pdbx_strand_id
1 'polypeptide(L)'
;MFKKKSSLTFLLASLLIFSILFSGCKSLTQSSSQSKEQNSPSTSAAKGKTPPQITLHIAARAGNISDALSEMGKKYKEKTGIDVQVVGMPYNELKEAIVLDIKNKAGAYDLVTLDDPWMPEFGGGKILTNLDSFFPNGLDSDFVEKSVALGKHPYKTGSLYAVPMVGNVELFYYRQDLLDKYNLIHPKTWDDVLKIAKTITEKEAPNVYGYVIRGQRGNPIVSDFLPVFWAYGGEVLDTNNVPHVNSEAGIKAMETYLKLKKYSPKGVETFDTDQIANALTQGQVAMTIAWPAWVSKVDNPQSSKVVGKINFSVVPGQVKDSAAMIGNWLLGVHSESSIIN
;
A
#
# COMPACT_ATOMS: atom_id res chain seq x y z
N MET A 1 36.43 43.03 8.80
CA MET A 1 36.26 44.44 8.33
C MET A 1 35.79 44.37 6.89
N PHE A 2 34.76 45.05 6.37
CA PHE A 2 33.72 45.98 6.89
C PHE A 2 32.32 45.35 6.59
N LYS A 3 31.23 45.51 7.37
CA LYS A 3 30.31 46.66 7.59
C LYS A 3 29.72 47.29 6.30
N LYS A 4 28.45 47.71 6.20
CA LYS A 4 27.15 47.39 6.88
C LYS A 4 26.00 48.21 6.22
N LYS A 5 24.76 47.69 6.13
CA LYS A 5 23.39 48.33 6.09
C LYS A 5 22.41 47.37 5.34
N SER A 6 21.21 46.95 5.76
CA SER A 6 20.01 47.55 6.43
C SER A 6 19.19 48.45 5.49
N SER A 7 17.87 48.28 5.29
CA SER A 7 16.74 47.95 6.20
C SER A 7 15.84 46.79 5.66
N LEU A 8 14.83 46.19 6.34
CA LEU A 8 13.70 46.66 7.19
C LEU A 8 12.70 47.58 6.45
N THR A 9 11.36 47.40 6.48
CA THR A 9 10.47 46.42 7.17
C THR A 9 9.42 45.90 6.15
N PHE A 10 8.12 45.59 6.31
CA PHE A 10 7.09 45.65 7.39
C PHE A 10 6.05 44.50 7.20
N LEU A 11 5.10 44.36 8.12
CA LEU A 11 4.00 43.35 8.12
C LEU A 11 2.80 43.72 7.24
N LEU A 12 2.00 42.74 6.81
CA LEU A 12 0.63 42.55 7.34
C LEU A 12 0.05 41.15 7.03
N ALA A 13 -0.82 40.66 7.91
CA ALA A 13 -1.59 39.44 7.76
C ALA A 13 -3.03 39.68 8.23
N SER A 14 -4.01 39.02 7.63
CA SER A 14 -5.44 39.23 7.92
C SER A 14 -6.20 37.91 7.99
N LEU A 15 -6.59 37.52 9.21
CA LEU A 15 -7.70 36.57 9.40
C LEU A 15 -9.02 37.29 9.10
N LEU A 16 -9.99 36.55 8.55
CA LEU A 16 -11.39 36.96 8.50
C LEU A 16 -12.24 35.92 9.24
N ILE A 17 -12.62 36.25 10.47
CA ILE A 17 -13.66 35.56 11.23
C ILE A 17 -14.97 36.29 10.94
N PHE A 18 -15.99 35.58 10.46
CA PHE A 18 -17.33 36.12 10.29
C PHE A 18 -18.29 35.44 11.26
N SER A 19 -19.06 36.24 12.01
CA SER A 19 -20.06 35.79 12.98
C SER A 19 -21.05 36.93 13.23
N ILE A 20 -22.10 36.67 14.04
CA ILE A 20 -23.26 37.55 14.31
C ILE A 20 -24.08 37.93 13.04
N LEU A 21 -25.41 38.11 13.07
CA LEU A 21 -26.36 38.28 14.18
C LEU A 21 -27.59 37.35 14.09
N PHE A 22 -28.17 37.05 15.25
CA PHE A 22 -29.58 36.66 15.35
C PHE A 22 -30.49 37.83 15.00
N SER A 23 -31.61 37.56 14.34
CA SER A 23 -32.77 38.47 14.34
C SER A 23 -34.01 37.64 14.70
N GLY A 24 -34.66 38.00 15.80
CA GLY A 24 -35.83 37.28 16.32
C GLY A 24 -37.11 38.09 16.20
N CYS A 25 -38.24 37.45 16.44
CA CYS A 25 -39.46 38.16 16.82
C CYS A 25 -40.18 37.38 17.92
N LYS A 26 -40.61 38.09 18.96
CA LYS A 26 -41.26 37.53 20.14
C LYS A 26 -42.52 38.35 20.42
N SER A 27 -43.68 37.72 20.30
CA SER A 27 -44.95 38.30 20.74
C SER A 27 -45.40 37.61 22.01
N LEU A 28 -45.93 38.38 22.96
CA LEU A 28 -46.48 37.91 24.22
C LEU A 28 -47.83 38.59 24.44
N THR A 29 -48.86 37.80 24.69
CA THR A 29 -50.13 38.28 25.24
C THR A 29 -50.73 37.16 26.10
N GLN A 30 -51.24 37.51 27.28
CA GLN A 30 -51.84 36.58 28.24
C GLN A 30 -53.36 36.68 28.24
N SER A 31 -54.01 35.79 28.99
CA SER A 31 -55.41 35.83 29.44
C SER A 31 -56.46 35.38 28.42
N SER A 32 -57.49 34.61 28.79
CA SER A 32 -57.66 33.65 29.91
C SER A 32 -58.94 32.83 29.68
N SER A 33 -59.04 31.66 30.31
CA SER A 33 -60.28 31.02 30.84
C SER A 33 -60.01 29.55 31.21
N GLN A 34 -60.93 28.93 31.96
CA GLN A 34 -60.86 27.53 32.37
C GLN A 34 -61.93 26.69 31.68
N SER A 35 -61.57 25.46 31.31
CA SER A 35 -62.47 24.31 31.36
C SER A 35 -61.65 23.04 31.62
N LYS A 36 -62.27 22.02 32.23
CA LYS A 36 -61.67 20.71 32.47
C LYS A 36 -62.31 19.71 31.51
N GLU A 37 -61.51 18.96 30.77
CA GLU A 37 -61.94 17.71 30.13
C GLU A 37 -61.00 16.57 30.50
N GLN A 38 -61.54 15.35 30.51
CA GLN A 38 -60.87 14.15 30.99
C GLN A 38 -60.16 13.42 29.84
N ASN A 39 -58.83 13.54 29.77
CA ASN A 39 -58.04 12.71 28.86
C ASN A 39 -58.09 11.24 29.31
N SER A 40 -58.76 10.40 28.51
CA SER A 40 -58.49 8.96 28.50
C SER A 40 -57.08 8.71 27.91
N PRO A 41 -56.35 7.67 28.35
CA PRO A 41 -54.97 7.45 27.93
C PRO A 41 -54.91 7.00 26.46
N SER A 42 -54.51 7.90 25.57
CA SER A 42 -54.10 7.53 24.21
C SER A 42 -52.79 6.75 24.27
N THR A 43 -52.79 5.53 23.72
CA THR A 43 -51.61 4.66 23.69
C THR A 43 -50.56 5.27 22.76
N SER A 44 -49.58 5.97 23.33
CA SER A 44 -48.40 6.44 22.61
C SER A 44 -47.62 5.24 22.08
N ALA A 45 -47.80 4.93 20.80
CA ALA A 45 -47.03 3.89 20.13
C ALA A 45 -45.55 4.30 20.16
N ALA A 46 -44.74 3.54 20.89
CA ALA A 46 -43.31 3.80 20.98
C ALA A 46 -42.70 3.74 19.58
N LYS A 47 -42.25 4.88 19.06
CA LYS A 47 -41.46 4.93 17.82
C LYS A 47 -40.21 4.08 18.04
N GLY A 48 -40.19 2.90 17.43
CA GLY A 48 -39.01 2.05 17.44
C GLY A 48 -37.83 2.86 16.93
N LYS A 49 -36.77 2.99 17.74
CA LYS A 49 -35.50 3.51 17.24
C LYS A 49 -35.02 2.53 16.19
N THR A 50 -34.83 2.99 14.95
CA THR A 50 -34.04 2.26 13.95
C THR A 50 -32.71 1.87 14.61
N PRO A 51 -32.23 0.63 14.49
CA PRO A 51 -30.91 0.26 14.96
C PRO A 51 -29.86 1.23 14.41
N PRO A 52 -28.82 1.58 15.19
CA PRO A 52 -27.75 2.44 14.68
C PRO A 52 -27.13 1.81 13.44
N GLN A 53 -27.03 2.59 12.37
CA GLN A 53 -26.55 2.13 11.07
C GLN A 53 -25.03 1.93 11.14
N ILE A 54 -24.62 0.67 11.33
CA ILE A 54 -23.20 0.29 11.43
C ILE A 54 -22.49 0.68 10.13
N THR A 55 -21.38 1.40 10.28
CA THR A 55 -20.45 1.75 9.21
C THR A 55 -19.09 1.18 9.58
N LEU A 56 -18.52 0.36 8.70
CA LEU A 56 -17.15 -0.17 8.84
C LEU A 56 -16.16 0.81 8.20
N HIS A 57 -15.21 1.32 8.99
CA HIS A 57 -14.15 2.19 8.49
C HIS A 57 -12.87 1.38 8.19
N ILE A 58 -12.39 1.46 6.95
CA ILE A 58 -11.22 0.68 6.47
C ILE A 58 -10.08 1.62 6.06
N ALA A 59 -8.94 1.55 6.75
CA ALA A 59 -7.70 2.15 6.25
C ALA A 59 -7.07 1.24 5.19
N ALA A 60 -6.91 1.73 3.97
CA ALA A 60 -6.48 0.92 2.82
C ALA A 60 -5.29 1.53 2.07
N ARG A 61 -4.47 0.71 1.40
CA ARG A 61 -3.51 1.22 0.41
C ARG A 61 -4.27 1.78 -0.79
N ALA A 62 -4.06 3.08 -1.06
CA ALA A 62 -4.60 3.78 -2.21
C ALA A 62 -4.22 3.08 -3.53
N GLY A 63 -5.19 2.95 -4.44
CA GLY A 63 -5.07 2.29 -5.73
C GLY A 63 -5.92 1.03 -5.80
N ASN A 64 -5.45 0.00 -6.51
CA ASN A 64 -6.22 -1.23 -6.79
C ASN A 64 -6.79 -1.92 -5.54
N ILE A 65 -6.15 -1.76 -4.37
CA ILE A 65 -6.63 -2.29 -3.08
C ILE A 65 -7.80 -1.47 -2.54
N SER A 66 -7.66 -0.13 -2.40
CA SER A 66 -8.77 0.73 -1.96
C SER A 66 -9.97 0.66 -2.90
N ASP A 67 -9.73 0.55 -4.20
CA ASP A 67 -10.77 0.57 -5.23
C ASP A 67 -11.57 -0.74 -5.22
N ALA A 68 -10.89 -1.89 -5.12
CA ALA A 68 -11.52 -3.19 -4.96
C ALA A 68 -12.30 -3.31 -3.63
N LEU A 69 -11.73 -2.83 -2.52
CA LEU A 69 -12.42 -2.79 -1.22
C LEU A 69 -13.66 -1.88 -1.26
N SER A 70 -13.60 -0.74 -1.95
CA SER A 70 -14.75 0.17 -2.10
C SER A 70 -15.88 -0.47 -2.90
N GLU A 71 -15.54 -1.19 -3.98
CA GLU A 71 -16.50 -1.90 -4.82
C GLU A 71 -17.10 -3.12 -4.11
N MET A 72 -16.30 -3.86 -3.33
CA MET A 72 -16.80 -4.94 -2.48
C MET A 72 -17.65 -4.42 -1.31
N GLY A 73 -17.34 -3.22 -0.78
CA GLY A 73 -18.13 -2.54 0.24
C GLY A 73 -19.57 -2.27 -0.18
N LYS A 74 -19.80 -1.84 -1.44
CA LYS A 74 -21.15 -1.67 -2.01
C LYS A 74 -21.94 -2.99 -1.98
N LYS A 75 -21.33 -4.07 -2.47
CA LYS A 75 -21.94 -5.41 -2.54
C LYS A 75 -22.18 -5.99 -1.14
N TYR A 76 -21.30 -5.69 -0.19
CA TYR A 76 -21.50 -6.04 1.21
C TYR A 76 -22.69 -5.30 1.81
N LYS A 77 -22.84 -3.99 1.53
CA LYS A 77 -24.00 -3.19 1.94
C LYS A 77 -25.30 -3.71 1.32
N GLU A 78 -25.32 -4.00 0.03
CA GLU A 78 -26.48 -4.57 -0.67
C GLU A 78 -26.94 -5.89 -0.03
N LYS A 79 -26.00 -6.72 0.44
CA LYS A 79 -26.26 -8.01 1.08
C LYS A 79 -26.63 -7.92 2.57
N THR A 80 -26.14 -6.93 3.31
CA THR A 80 -26.17 -6.91 4.79
C THR A 80 -26.81 -5.67 5.42
N GLY A 81 -26.97 -4.59 4.66
CA GLY A 81 -27.36 -3.27 5.17
C GLY A 81 -26.23 -2.47 5.86
N ILE A 82 -25.06 -3.08 6.08
CA ILE A 82 -23.91 -2.45 6.75
C ILE A 82 -23.15 -1.56 5.75
N ASP A 83 -22.92 -0.30 6.11
CA ASP A 83 -22.11 0.62 5.30
C ASP A 83 -20.61 0.29 5.41
N VAL A 84 -19.85 0.58 4.36
CA VAL A 84 -18.41 0.40 4.31
C VAL A 84 -17.76 1.65 3.72
N GLN A 85 -16.87 2.29 4.48
CA GLN A 85 -16.11 3.47 4.04
C GLN A 85 -14.62 3.15 4.00
N VAL A 86 -14.01 3.33 2.83
CA VAL A 86 -12.60 2.99 2.60
C VAL A 86 -11.78 4.27 2.44
N VAL A 87 -10.76 4.44 3.28
CA VAL A 87 -9.83 5.56 3.25
C VAL A 87 -8.52 5.08 2.61
N GLY A 88 -8.36 5.35 1.31
CA GLY A 88 -7.15 5.03 0.56
C GLY A 88 -6.02 6.00 0.87
N MET A 89 -4.89 5.50 1.37
CA MET A 89 -3.68 6.29 1.68
C MET A 89 -2.42 5.75 0.97
N PRO A 90 -1.42 6.61 0.65
CA PRO A 90 -0.08 6.19 0.24
C PRO A 90 0.60 5.26 1.25
N TYR A 91 1.59 4.48 0.81
CA TYR A 91 2.17 3.39 1.61
C TYR A 91 2.71 3.82 2.99
N ASN A 92 3.48 4.91 3.06
CA ASN A 92 4.03 5.41 4.33
C ASN A 92 2.93 6.05 5.20
N GLU A 93 2.09 6.91 4.59
CA GLU A 93 0.99 7.61 5.25
C GLU A 93 -0.02 6.64 5.88
N LEU A 94 -0.34 5.54 5.19
CA LEU A 94 -1.17 4.45 5.70
C LEU A 94 -0.58 3.86 7.00
N LYS A 95 0.71 3.52 7.00
CA LYS A 95 1.36 2.96 8.19
C LYS A 95 1.39 3.97 9.34
N GLU A 96 1.73 5.21 9.04
CA GLU A 96 1.79 6.30 10.02
C GLU A 96 0.42 6.60 10.63
N ALA A 97 -0.66 6.59 9.82
CA ALA A 97 -2.04 6.79 10.28
C ALA A 97 -2.50 5.65 11.21
N ILE A 98 -2.28 4.39 10.85
CA ILE A 98 -2.65 3.25 11.70
C ILE A 98 -1.86 3.29 13.02
N VAL A 99 -0.54 3.53 12.94
CA VAL A 99 0.34 3.64 14.13
C VAL A 99 0.02 4.87 14.99
N LEU A 100 -0.63 5.90 14.45
CA LEU A 100 -1.13 7.05 15.21
C LEU A 100 -2.48 6.77 15.88
N ASP A 101 -3.40 6.06 15.21
CA ASP A 101 -4.73 5.74 15.75
C ASP A 101 -4.63 4.88 17.02
N ILE A 102 -3.82 3.81 16.98
CA ILE A 102 -3.52 2.95 18.14
C ILE A 102 -2.84 3.70 19.29
N LYS A 103 -1.93 4.64 19.00
CA LYS A 103 -1.24 5.44 20.04
C LYS A 103 -2.17 6.42 20.73
N ASN A 104 -3.15 6.95 20.00
CA ASN A 104 -4.12 7.90 20.53
C ASN A 104 -5.38 7.22 21.10
N LYS A 105 -5.56 5.92 20.86
CA LYS A 105 -6.81 5.17 21.12
C LYS A 105 -8.02 5.84 20.47
N ALA A 106 -7.83 6.29 19.24
CA ALA A 106 -8.82 7.11 18.53
C ALA A 106 -9.92 6.28 17.85
N GLY A 107 -9.63 5.04 17.44
CA GLY A 107 -10.61 4.09 16.92
C GLY A 107 -11.23 4.52 15.58
N ALA A 108 -10.51 5.32 14.78
CA ALA A 108 -11.00 5.84 13.51
C ALA A 108 -11.08 4.78 12.39
N TYR A 109 -10.53 3.58 12.63
CA TYR A 109 -10.52 2.46 11.71
C TYR A 109 -10.91 1.16 12.44
N ASP A 110 -11.78 0.37 11.82
CA ASP A 110 -12.18 -0.96 12.28
C ASP A 110 -11.36 -2.06 11.60
N LEU A 111 -11.05 -1.86 10.32
CA LEU A 111 -10.22 -2.75 9.51
C LEU A 111 -9.02 -1.97 8.93
N VAL A 112 -7.88 -2.65 8.81
CA VAL A 112 -6.66 -2.07 8.24
C VAL A 112 -6.04 -3.02 7.23
N THR A 113 -5.67 -2.50 6.06
CA THR A 113 -4.80 -3.24 5.12
C THR A 113 -3.35 -3.02 5.50
N LEU A 114 -2.54 -4.07 5.52
CA LEU A 114 -1.12 -3.99 5.84
C LEU A 114 -0.28 -4.85 4.89
N ASP A 115 0.94 -4.38 4.66
CA ASP A 115 1.98 -5.10 3.93
C ASP A 115 2.64 -6.14 4.87
N ASP A 116 2.93 -7.35 4.39
CA ASP A 116 3.41 -8.43 5.27
C ASP A 116 4.72 -8.14 6.05
N PRO A 117 5.67 -7.29 5.59
CA PRO A 117 6.82 -6.88 6.41
C PRO A 117 6.45 -6.10 7.69
N TRP A 118 5.20 -5.65 7.85
CA TRP A 118 4.73 -4.96 9.06
C TRP A 118 4.27 -5.94 10.15
N MET A 119 4.00 -7.20 9.82
CA MET A 119 3.45 -8.21 10.75
C MET A 119 4.26 -8.47 12.03
N PRO A 120 5.61 -8.44 12.04
CA PRO A 120 6.38 -8.54 13.27
C PRO A 120 6.09 -7.40 14.26
N GLU A 121 5.89 -6.18 13.74
CA GLU A 121 5.57 -4.97 14.52
C GLU A 121 4.09 -4.94 14.92
N PHE A 122 3.19 -5.22 13.99
CA PHE A 122 1.74 -5.06 14.17
C PHE A 122 1.12 -6.17 15.04
N GLY A 123 1.53 -7.43 14.83
CA GLY A 123 1.12 -8.55 15.68
C GLY A 123 1.76 -8.51 17.06
N GLY A 124 3.08 -8.28 17.12
CA GLY A 124 3.83 -8.22 18.38
C GLY A 124 3.47 -7.01 19.24
N GLY A 125 3.21 -5.86 18.60
CA GLY A 125 2.75 -4.63 19.24
C GLY A 125 1.26 -4.58 19.59
N LYS A 126 0.48 -5.64 19.29
CA LYS A 126 -0.97 -5.73 19.53
C LYS A 126 -1.80 -4.62 18.86
N ILE A 127 -1.36 -4.16 17.68
CA ILE A 127 -2.11 -3.22 16.83
C ILE A 127 -3.31 -3.92 16.18
N LEU A 128 -3.25 -5.25 16.06
CA LEU A 128 -4.29 -6.10 15.47
C LEU A 128 -4.94 -6.99 16.53
N THR A 129 -6.24 -7.24 16.35
CA THR A 129 -7.02 -8.22 17.11
C THR A 129 -6.62 -9.65 16.73
N ASN A 130 -6.57 -10.56 17.70
CA ASN A 130 -6.36 -11.99 17.45
C ASN A 130 -7.63 -12.59 16.80
N LEU A 131 -7.46 -13.28 15.67
CA LEU A 131 -8.55 -13.78 14.84
C LEU A 131 -8.89 -15.26 15.08
N ASP A 132 -8.13 -15.98 15.91
CA ASP A 132 -8.28 -17.44 16.11
C ASP A 132 -9.71 -17.82 16.56
N SER A 133 -10.37 -16.98 17.38
CA SER A 133 -11.75 -17.21 17.84
C SER A 133 -12.82 -17.03 16.75
N PHE A 134 -12.51 -16.30 15.68
CA PHE A 134 -13.39 -16.12 14.52
C PHE A 134 -13.18 -17.24 13.48
N PHE A 135 -12.01 -17.89 13.52
CA PHE A 135 -11.61 -18.97 12.62
C PHE A 135 -11.21 -20.24 13.39
N PRO A 136 -12.11 -20.83 14.23
CA PRO A 136 -11.78 -21.96 15.10
C PRO A 136 -11.39 -23.26 14.34
N ASN A 137 -11.76 -23.35 13.06
CA ASN A 137 -11.38 -24.44 12.16
C ASN A 137 -10.25 -24.04 11.19
N GLY A 138 -9.65 -22.86 11.36
CA GLY A 138 -8.76 -22.21 10.40
C GLY A 138 -9.50 -21.39 9.33
N LEU A 139 -8.72 -20.87 8.38
CA LEU A 139 -9.23 -20.26 7.13
C LEU A 139 -9.63 -21.37 6.13
N ASP A 140 -10.27 -20.97 5.02
CA ASP A 140 -10.62 -21.91 3.95
C ASP A 140 -9.36 -22.61 3.37
N SER A 141 -9.53 -23.87 2.97
CA SER A 141 -8.53 -24.67 2.24
C SER A 141 -8.02 -24.04 0.94
N ASP A 142 -8.76 -23.13 0.32
CA ASP A 142 -8.31 -22.38 -0.89
C ASP A 142 -7.18 -21.38 -0.57
N PHE A 143 -6.97 -21.00 0.70
CA PHE A 143 -5.87 -20.13 1.09
C PHE A 143 -4.51 -20.84 1.01
N VAL A 144 -3.60 -20.28 0.22
CA VAL A 144 -2.19 -20.71 0.14
C VAL A 144 -1.51 -20.66 1.52
N GLU A 145 -1.09 -21.82 2.06
CA GLU A 145 -0.48 -21.97 3.41
C GLU A 145 0.62 -20.92 3.69
N LYS A 146 1.53 -20.71 2.72
CA LYS A 146 2.63 -19.74 2.84
C LYS A 146 2.13 -18.30 3.02
N SER A 147 1.01 -17.95 2.39
CA SER A 147 0.37 -16.64 2.55
C SER A 147 -0.32 -16.52 3.91
N VAL A 148 -1.02 -17.57 4.36
CA VAL A 148 -1.62 -17.60 5.71
C VAL A 148 -0.55 -17.44 6.78
N ALA A 149 0.61 -18.10 6.64
CA ALA A 149 1.70 -18.05 7.60
C ALA A 149 2.27 -16.64 7.83
N LEU A 150 2.15 -15.73 6.85
CA LEU A 150 2.53 -14.31 6.98
C LEU A 150 1.54 -13.54 7.87
N GLY A 151 0.26 -13.88 7.84
CA GLY A 151 -0.78 -13.30 8.70
C GLY A 151 -0.74 -13.72 10.18
N LYS A 152 0.31 -14.45 10.59
CA LYS A 152 0.46 -15.02 11.94
C LYS A 152 1.61 -14.38 12.72
N HIS A 153 1.43 -14.22 14.03
CA HIS A 153 2.47 -13.73 14.93
C HIS A 153 2.60 -14.61 16.20
N PRO A 154 3.80 -15.14 16.54
CA PRO A 154 5.01 -15.18 15.72
C PRO A 154 4.81 -15.88 14.36
N TYR A 155 5.68 -15.58 13.39
CA TYR A 155 5.57 -16.07 12.01
C TYR A 155 5.38 -17.59 11.95
N LYS A 156 4.43 -18.03 11.11
CA LYS A 156 3.95 -19.42 10.94
C LYS A 156 3.36 -20.09 12.19
N THR A 157 3.95 -19.94 13.36
CA THR A 157 3.69 -20.75 14.56
C THR A 157 2.64 -20.18 15.52
N GLY A 158 2.49 -18.85 15.61
CA GLY A 158 1.60 -18.21 16.59
C GLY A 158 0.12 -18.17 16.21
N SER A 159 -0.58 -17.16 16.70
CA SER A 159 -1.99 -16.87 16.37
C SER A 159 -2.14 -16.12 15.05
N LEU A 160 -3.32 -16.19 14.46
CA LEU A 160 -3.72 -15.39 13.29
C LEU A 160 -4.10 -13.96 13.72
N TYR A 161 -3.60 -12.95 13.02
CA TYR A 161 -3.88 -11.53 13.27
C TYR A 161 -4.35 -10.76 12.02
N ALA A 162 -4.07 -11.28 10.82
CA ALA A 162 -4.56 -10.75 9.57
C ALA A 162 -4.80 -11.87 8.54
N VAL A 163 -5.79 -11.68 7.67
CA VAL A 163 -6.13 -12.63 6.60
C VAL A 163 -5.50 -12.16 5.28
N PRO A 164 -4.88 -13.04 4.47
CA PRO A 164 -4.36 -12.65 3.16
C PRO A 164 -5.46 -12.13 2.24
N MET A 165 -5.22 -10.99 1.56
CA MET A 165 -6.20 -10.37 0.66
C MET A 165 -5.66 -10.24 -0.78
N VAL A 166 -4.38 -9.93 -0.93
CA VAL A 166 -3.68 -9.97 -2.23
C VAL A 166 -2.38 -10.72 -2.05
N GLY A 167 -2.22 -11.86 -2.71
CA GLY A 167 -0.96 -12.58 -2.77
C GLY A 167 -0.20 -12.24 -4.04
N ASN A 168 1.06 -11.81 -3.93
CA ASN A 168 1.93 -11.57 -5.09
C ASN A 168 3.23 -12.37 -4.99
N VAL A 169 3.76 -12.74 -6.15
CA VAL A 169 5.18 -13.10 -6.34
C VAL A 169 5.71 -12.19 -7.44
N GLU A 170 6.87 -11.57 -7.26
CA GLU A 170 7.41 -10.63 -8.22
C GLU A 170 7.70 -11.27 -9.59
N LEU A 171 7.47 -10.49 -10.65
CA LEU A 171 7.76 -10.88 -12.04
C LEU A 171 8.77 -9.90 -12.63
N PHE A 172 9.53 -10.38 -13.62
CA PHE A 172 10.41 -9.55 -14.42
C PHE A 172 9.67 -9.05 -15.66
N TYR A 173 9.36 -7.76 -15.68
CA TYR A 173 8.65 -7.09 -16.78
C TYR A 173 9.67 -6.57 -17.79
N TYR A 174 9.42 -6.77 -19.08
CA TYR A 174 10.31 -6.32 -20.14
C TYR A 174 9.56 -5.91 -21.43
N ARG A 175 10.14 -4.96 -22.17
CA ARG A 175 9.63 -4.46 -23.46
C ARG A 175 10.01 -5.39 -24.61
N GLN A 176 9.10 -6.26 -25.02
CA GLN A 176 9.30 -7.22 -26.12
C GLN A 176 9.65 -6.48 -27.42
N ASP A 177 8.96 -5.37 -27.72
CA ASP A 177 9.21 -4.56 -28.93
C ASP A 177 10.63 -3.97 -28.99
N LEU A 178 11.24 -3.65 -27.85
CA LEU A 178 12.63 -3.16 -27.77
C LEU A 178 13.66 -4.29 -27.84
N LEU A 179 13.30 -5.49 -27.37
CA LEU A 179 14.10 -6.70 -27.56
C LEU A 179 14.15 -7.07 -29.04
N ASP A 180 12.99 -7.16 -29.68
CA ASP A 180 12.84 -7.49 -31.11
C ASP A 180 13.57 -6.47 -32.00
N LYS A 181 13.37 -5.15 -31.75
CA LYS A 181 14.04 -4.04 -32.45
C LYS A 181 15.57 -4.16 -32.46
N TYR A 182 16.16 -4.80 -31.45
CA TYR A 182 17.61 -4.92 -31.29
C TYR A 182 18.14 -6.35 -31.37
N ASN A 183 17.31 -7.32 -31.77
CA ASN A 183 17.64 -8.76 -31.84
C ASN A 183 18.15 -9.32 -30.49
N LEU A 184 17.53 -8.88 -29.39
CA LEU A 184 17.83 -9.32 -28.03
C LEU A 184 16.79 -10.34 -27.58
N ILE A 185 17.21 -11.37 -26.83
CA ILE A 185 16.30 -12.36 -26.22
C ILE A 185 15.92 -11.94 -24.80
N HIS A 186 14.89 -12.56 -24.22
CA HIS A 186 14.54 -12.33 -22.81
C HIS A 186 15.73 -12.70 -21.90
N PRO A 187 16.05 -11.89 -20.87
CA PRO A 187 17.14 -12.19 -19.97
C PRO A 187 16.82 -13.44 -19.13
N LYS A 188 17.85 -14.23 -18.81
CA LYS A 188 17.76 -15.35 -17.86
C LYS A 188 18.63 -15.14 -16.63
N THR A 189 19.73 -14.40 -16.79
CA THR A 189 20.64 -14.01 -15.71
C THR A 189 20.66 -12.50 -15.49
N TRP A 190 21.09 -12.06 -14.30
CA TRP A 190 21.31 -10.63 -14.03
C TRP A 190 22.39 -10.01 -14.91
N ASP A 191 23.38 -10.79 -15.37
CA ASP A 191 24.32 -10.36 -16.40
C ASP A 191 23.64 -10.09 -17.75
N ASP A 192 22.60 -10.85 -18.12
CA ASP A 192 21.83 -10.56 -19.34
C ASP A 192 21.01 -9.27 -19.19
N VAL A 193 20.40 -9.05 -18.03
CA VAL A 193 19.73 -7.77 -17.71
C VAL A 193 20.72 -6.61 -17.87
N LEU A 194 21.95 -6.73 -17.36
CA LEU A 194 22.99 -5.69 -17.54
C LEU A 194 23.35 -5.46 -19.01
N LYS A 195 23.52 -6.51 -19.81
CA LYS A 195 23.83 -6.40 -21.26
C LYS A 195 22.70 -5.73 -22.03
N ILE A 196 21.45 -6.12 -21.78
CA ILE A 196 20.26 -5.57 -22.44
C ILE A 196 20.03 -4.13 -21.98
N ALA A 197 20.13 -3.85 -20.67
CA ALA A 197 19.95 -2.52 -20.12
C ALA A 197 21.00 -1.53 -20.66
N LYS A 198 22.27 -1.94 -20.74
CA LYS A 198 23.31 -1.17 -21.43
C LYS A 198 22.91 -0.89 -22.88
N THR A 199 22.61 -1.94 -23.65
CA THR A 199 22.32 -1.87 -25.09
C THR A 199 21.13 -0.98 -25.42
N ILE A 200 20.07 -1.00 -24.61
CA ILE A 200 18.89 -0.16 -24.82
C ILE A 200 19.17 1.29 -24.39
N THR A 201 19.80 1.51 -23.23
CA THR A 201 20.14 2.87 -22.77
C THR A 201 21.04 3.60 -23.77
N GLU A 202 22.05 2.92 -24.32
CA GLU A 202 22.98 3.51 -25.30
C GLU A 202 22.35 3.85 -26.66
N LYS A 203 21.14 3.34 -26.95
CA LYS A 203 20.45 3.56 -28.24
C LYS A 203 19.17 4.40 -28.12
N GLU A 204 18.52 4.42 -26.96
CA GLU A 204 17.20 5.03 -26.77
C GLU A 204 17.20 6.17 -25.72
N ALA A 205 18.24 6.31 -24.89
CA ALA A 205 18.29 7.40 -23.92
C ALA A 205 18.44 8.77 -24.62
N PRO A 206 17.83 9.85 -24.08
CA PRO A 206 17.13 9.94 -22.78
C PRO A 206 15.65 9.52 -22.82
N ASN A 207 15.13 9.01 -23.94
CA ASN A 207 13.70 8.69 -24.09
C ASN A 207 13.31 7.38 -23.41
N VAL A 208 14.16 6.35 -23.52
CA VAL A 208 13.99 5.07 -22.81
C VAL A 208 15.28 4.68 -22.10
N TYR A 209 15.17 4.31 -20.83
CA TYR A 209 16.24 3.76 -20.01
C TYR A 209 16.16 2.23 -19.99
N GLY A 210 17.29 1.55 -20.04
CA GLY A 210 17.34 0.10 -20.21
C GLY A 210 16.88 -0.72 -19.00
N TYR A 211 16.92 -0.12 -17.80
CA TYR A 211 16.36 -0.69 -16.57
C TYR A 211 15.71 0.43 -15.73
N VAL A 212 15.01 0.08 -14.65
CA VAL A 212 14.80 0.99 -13.52
C VAL A 212 14.76 0.22 -12.20
N ILE A 213 15.59 0.65 -11.24
CA ILE A 213 15.58 0.13 -9.87
C ILE A 213 14.54 0.85 -9.00
N ARG A 214 14.12 0.26 -7.87
CA ARG A 214 13.48 1.01 -6.77
C ARG A 214 14.57 1.63 -5.91
N GLY A 215 14.69 2.96 -5.90
CA GLY A 215 15.77 3.65 -5.18
C GLY A 215 15.38 4.23 -3.82
N GLN A 216 14.08 4.40 -3.54
CA GLN A 216 13.63 5.06 -2.31
C GLN A 216 14.01 4.25 -1.05
N ARG A 217 14.61 4.93 -0.07
CA ARG A 217 14.95 4.40 1.25
C ARG A 217 13.72 3.80 1.96
N GLY A 218 13.87 2.59 2.50
CA GLY A 218 12.80 1.85 3.18
C GLY A 218 12.52 0.53 2.48
N ASN A 219 11.26 0.07 2.53
CA ASN A 219 10.84 -1.14 1.82
C ASN A 219 11.11 -1.11 0.29
N PRO A 220 10.96 0.03 -0.45
CA PRO A 220 11.08 0.01 -1.90
C PRO A 220 12.45 -0.50 -2.40
N ILE A 221 13.56 0.07 -1.91
CA ILE A 221 14.91 -0.41 -2.29
C ILE A 221 15.22 -1.83 -1.77
N VAL A 222 14.62 -2.25 -0.65
CA VAL A 222 14.78 -3.63 -0.16
C VAL A 222 14.08 -4.61 -1.09
N SER A 223 12.85 -4.31 -1.51
CA SER A 223 12.06 -5.17 -2.40
C SER A 223 12.71 -5.45 -3.75
N ASP A 224 13.29 -4.44 -4.41
CA ASP A 224 13.94 -4.60 -5.73
C ASP A 224 15.38 -5.15 -5.62
N PHE A 225 16.05 -5.01 -4.47
CA PHE A 225 17.38 -5.58 -4.25
C PHE A 225 17.37 -7.05 -3.84
N LEU A 226 16.42 -7.48 -3.00
CA LEU A 226 16.43 -8.84 -2.42
C LEU A 226 16.41 -9.97 -3.48
N PRO A 227 15.66 -9.89 -4.59
CA PRO A 227 15.72 -10.90 -5.64
C PRO A 227 17.08 -10.99 -6.33
N VAL A 228 17.80 -9.88 -6.49
CA VAL A 228 19.20 -9.87 -6.96
C VAL A 228 20.09 -10.56 -5.93
N PHE A 229 19.99 -10.14 -4.67
CA PHE A 229 20.77 -10.67 -3.55
C PHE A 229 20.63 -12.19 -3.39
N TRP A 230 19.40 -12.72 -3.42
CA TRP A 230 19.13 -14.14 -3.33
C TRP A 230 19.56 -14.91 -4.60
N ALA A 231 19.42 -14.34 -5.80
CA ALA A 231 19.89 -14.96 -7.04
C ALA A 231 21.43 -15.13 -7.06
N TYR A 232 22.18 -14.22 -6.45
CA TYR A 232 23.64 -14.36 -6.22
C TYR A 232 24.00 -15.34 -5.08
N GLY A 233 22.99 -15.90 -4.38
CA GLY A 233 23.18 -16.88 -3.32
C GLY A 233 23.15 -16.31 -1.90
N GLY A 234 23.05 -14.98 -1.72
CA GLY A 234 23.10 -14.32 -0.42
C GLY A 234 21.93 -14.69 0.50
N GLU A 235 22.15 -14.55 1.80
CA GLU A 235 21.17 -14.85 2.86
C GLU A 235 21.17 -13.70 3.88
N VAL A 236 19.98 -13.25 4.31
CA VAL A 236 19.85 -11.99 5.09
C VAL A 236 20.39 -12.16 6.50
N LEU A 237 20.14 -13.34 7.08
CA LEU A 237 20.72 -13.84 8.32
C LEU A 237 21.46 -15.15 8.00
N ASP A 238 22.50 -15.47 8.76
CA ASP A 238 23.16 -16.78 8.72
C ASP A 238 22.41 -17.85 9.54
N THR A 239 22.94 -19.07 9.60
CA THR A 239 22.40 -20.18 10.39
C THR A 239 22.34 -19.92 11.90
N ASN A 240 23.01 -18.87 12.39
CA ASN A 240 23.03 -18.44 13.79
C ASN A 240 22.09 -17.25 14.05
N ASN A 241 21.34 -16.81 13.03
CA ASN A 241 20.49 -15.60 13.00
C ASN A 241 21.28 -14.27 13.07
N VAL A 242 22.56 -14.26 12.67
CA VAL A 242 23.41 -13.06 12.58
C VAL A 242 23.28 -12.42 11.19
N PRO A 243 23.13 -11.09 11.06
CA PRO A 243 23.05 -10.42 9.74
C PRO A 243 24.23 -10.74 8.81
N HIS A 244 23.93 -11.22 7.60
CA HIS A 244 24.90 -11.80 6.66
C HIS A 244 24.89 -11.13 5.27
N VAL A 245 24.25 -9.96 5.17
CA VAL A 245 24.08 -9.18 3.92
C VAL A 245 25.38 -8.65 3.30
N ASN A 246 26.48 -8.62 4.06
CA ASN A 246 27.81 -8.18 3.61
C ASN A 246 28.74 -9.35 3.19
N SER A 247 28.19 -10.54 3.01
CA SER A 247 28.86 -11.70 2.41
C SER A 247 29.38 -11.43 0.99
N GLU A 248 30.27 -12.29 0.49
CA GLU A 248 30.80 -12.19 -0.89
C GLU A 248 29.68 -12.18 -1.95
N ALA A 249 28.63 -12.99 -1.74
CA ALA A 249 27.42 -12.97 -2.56
C ALA A 249 26.69 -11.61 -2.48
N GLY A 250 26.57 -11.04 -1.28
CA GLY A 250 25.97 -9.72 -1.06
C GLY A 250 26.72 -8.58 -1.72
N ILE A 251 28.06 -8.60 -1.67
CA ILE A 251 28.93 -7.62 -2.34
C ILE A 251 28.74 -7.72 -3.86
N LYS A 252 28.79 -8.93 -4.43
CA LYS A 252 28.57 -9.17 -5.88
C LYS A 252 27.18 -8.71 -6.34
N ALA A 253 26.14 -9.01 -5.57
CA ALA A 253 24.78 -8.55 -5.84
C ALA A 253 24.68 -7.01 -5.80
N MET A 254 25.25 -6.37 -4.78
CA MET A 254 25.24 -4.91 -4.63
C MET A 254 26.01 -4.21 -5.76
N GLU A 255 27.15 -4.75 -6.19
CA GLU A 255 27.83 -4.25 -7.39
C GLU A 255 26.94 -4.34 -8.64
N THR A 256 26.21 -5.43 -8.83
CA THR A 256 25.29 -5.61 -9.96
C THR A 256 24.11 -4.65 -9.87
N TYR A 257 23.54 -4.43 -8.68
CA TYR A 257 22.51 -3.43 -8.45
C TYR A 257 23.00 -2.00 -8.74
N LEU A 258 24.23 -1.67 -8.34
CA LEU A 258 24.88 -0.39 -8.66
C LEU A 258 25.28 -0.25 -10.14
N LYS A 259 25.42 -1.36 -10.89
CA LYS A 259 25.56 -1.36 -12.35
C LYS A 259 24.19 -1.12 -13.01
N LEU A 260 23.11 -1.78 -12.56
CA LEU A 260 21.72 -1.56 -13.03
C LEU A 260 21.27 -0.10 -12.81
N LYS A 261 21.62 0.50 -11.68
CA LYS A 261 21.37 1.92 -11.38
C LYS A 261 21.90 2.87 -12.45
N LYS A 262 23.03 2.56 -13.10
CA LYS A 262 23.61 3.40 -14.18
C LYS A 262 22.78 3.40 -15.47
N TYR A 263 21.89 2.41 -15.62
CA TYR A 263 20.95 2.26 -16.74
C TYR A 263 19.52 2.65 -16.35
N SER A 264 19.34 3.29 -15.19
CA SER A 264 18.07 3.83 -14.69
C SER A 264 17.96 5.34 -14.97
N PRO A 265 16.75 5.93 -14.95
CA PRO A 265 16.55 7.38 -15.01
C PRO A 265 17.31 8.15 -13.91
N LYS A 266 17.67 9.41 -14.18
CA LYS A 266 18.25 10.30 -13.16
C LYS A 266 17.23 10.57 -12.06
N GLY A 267 17.65 10.49 -10.79
CA GLY A 267 16.77 10.68 -9.63
C GLY A 267 16.02 9.42 -9.19
N VAL A 268 16.36 8.25 -9.73
CA VAL A 268 15.78 6.95 -9.32
C VAL A 268 15.90 6.69 -7.82
N GLU A 269 16.84 7.35 -7.13
CA GLU A 269 17.00 7.37 -5.67
C GLU A 269 15.75 7.80 -4.89
N THR A 270 14.78 8.47 -5.53
CA THR A 270 13.48 8.83 -4.93
C THR A 270 12.31 8.06 -5.53
N PHE A 271 12.55 6.98 -6.29
CA PHE A 271 11.50 6.21 -6.94
C PHE A 271 11.00 5.09 -6.03
N ASP A 272 9.71 5.10 -5.76
CA ASP A 272 8.90 4.04 -5.17
C ASP A 272 8.03 3.38 -6.27
N THR A 273 7.37 2.28 -5.93
CA THR A 273 6.14 1.71 -6.50
C THR A 273 5.47 2.58 -7.58
N ASP A 274 4.96 3.75 -7.20
CA ASP A 274 4.16 4.60 -8.07
C ASP A 274 4.99 5.30 -9.17
N GLN A 275 6.23 5.69 -8.89
CA GLN A 275 7.17 6.21 -9.89
C GLN A 275 7.61 5.12 -10.87
N ILE A 276 7.91 3.89 -10.40
CA ILE A 276 8.24 2.76 -11.29
C ILE A 276 7.07 2.43 -12.20
N ALA A 277 5.88 2.25 -11.62
CA ALA A 277 4.68 1.90 -12.36
C ALA A 277 4.31 2.99 -13.39
N ASN A 278 4.59 4.26 -13.12
CA ASN A 278 4.40 5.34 -14.09
C ASN A 278 5.49 5.37 -15.16
N ALA A 279 6.77 5.18 -14.81
CA ALA A 279 7.86 5.11 -15.79
C ALA A 279 7.66 3.95 -16.79
N LEU A 280 7.16 2.82 -16.28
CA LEU A 280 6.79 1.64 -17.07
C LEU A 280 5.62 1.91 -18.02
N THR A 281 4.48 2.41 -17.52
CA THR A 281 3.29 2.68 -18.37
C THR A 281 3.52 3.79 -19.37
N GLN A 282 4.35 4.80 -19.04
CA GLN A 282 4.72 5.85 -19.98
C GLN A 282 5.80 5.41 -20.99
N GLY A 283 6.32 4.19 -20.87
CA GLY A 283 7.28 3.59 -21.80
C GLY A 283 8.71 4.15 -21.69
N GLN A 284 9.03 4.82 -20.59
CA GLN A 284 10.32 5.47 -20.32
C GLN A 284 11.41 4.48 -19.88
N VAL A 285 11.04 3.23 -19.61
CA VAL A 285 11.93 2.17 -19.14
C VAL A 285 11.65 0.88 -19.91
N ALA A 286 12.70 0.06 -20.10
CA ALA A 286 12.61 -1.17 -20.89
C ALA A 286 12.45 -2.45 -20.04
N MET A 287 12.94 -2.45 -18.79
CA MET A 287 12.91 -3.60 -17.89
C MET A 287 12.82 -3.16 -16.42
N THR A 288 12.15 -3.94 -15.56
CA THR A 288 12.13 -3.76 -14.10
C THR A 288 11.55 -5.00 -13.40
N ILE A 289 11.75 -5.15 -12.08
CA ILE A 289 10.96 -6.05 -11.26
C ILE A 289 9.64 -5.35 -10.88
N ALA A 290 8.51 -6.02 -11.08
CA ALA A 290 7.20 -5.47 -10.75
C ALA A 290 6.21 -6.54 -10.26
N TRP A 291 5.17 -6.06 -9.56
CA TRP A 291 4.13 -6.90 -8.96
C TRP A 291 3.07 -7.29 -10.01
N PRO A 292 2.57 -8.54 -10.02
CA PRO A 292 1.50 -9.01 -10.91
C PRO A 292 0.25 -8.10 -10.93
N ALA A 293 -0.08 -7.49 -9.79
CA ALA A 293 -1.15 -6.50 -9.67
C ALA A 293 -1.03 -5.30 -10.64
N TRP A 294 0.14 -5.06 -11.24
CA TRP A 294 0.38 -3.97 -12.18
C TRP A 294 0.05 -4.34 -13.64
N VAL A 295 -0.21 -5.61 -14.01
CA VAL A 295 -0.57 -6.00 -15.39
C VAL A 295 -1.76 -5.18 -15.90
N SER A 296 -2.81 -5.04 -15.08
CA SER A 296 -4.00 -4.25 -15.42
C SER A 296 -3.72 -2.75 -15.66
N LYS A 297 -2.66 -2.20 -15.04
CA LYS A 297 -2.21 -0.81 -15.26
C LYS A 297 -1.36 -0.71 -16.54
N VAL A 298 -0.57 -1.75 -16.85
CA VAL A 298 0.28 -1.84 -18.05
C VAL A 298 -0.54 -2.00 -19.33
N ASP A 299 -1.61 -2.78 -19.32
CA ASP A 299 -2.47 -3.03 -20.49
C ASP A 299 -3.69 -2.09 -20.60
N ASN A 300 -3.80 -1.07 -19.74
CA ASN A 300 -4.89 -0.09 -19.81
C ASN A 300 -4.65 0.97 -20.93
N PRO A 301 -5.41 0.97 -22.03
CA PRO A 301 -5.19 1.89 -23.16
C PRO A 301 -5.54 3.35 -22.85
N GLN A 302 -6.21 3.64 -21.73
CA GLN A 302 -6.53 5.01 -21.30
C GLN A 302 -5.38 5.69 -20.54
N SER A 303 -4.36 4.93 -20.10
CA SER A 303 -3.25 5.46 -19.28
C SER A 303 -1.85 4.93 -19.64
N SER A 304 -1.76 3.82 -20.37
CA SER A 304 -0.49 3.20 -20.79
C SER A 304 -0.18 3.45 -22.26
N LYS A 305 1.10 3.75 -22.54
CA LYS A 305 1.70 3.88 -23.87
C LYS A 305 2.37 2.57 -24.34
N VAL A 306 2.31 1.52 -23.52
CA VAL A 306 3.00 0.23 -23.72
C VAL A 306 2.07 -1.00 -23.71
N VAL A 307 0.76 -0.79 -23.82
CA VAL A 307 -0.23 -1.87 -24.04
C VAL A 307 0.24 -2.79 -25.16
N GLY A 308 0.29 -4.10 -24.91
CA GLY A 308 0.75 -5.11 -25.88
C GLY A 308 2.24 -5.04 -26.27
N LYS A 309 3.07 -4.20 -25.61
CA LYS A 309 4.53 -4.11 -25.82
C LYS A 309 5.34 -4.69 -24.66
N ILE A 310 4.72 -4.82 -23.49
CA ILE A 310 5.30 -5.46 -22.33
C ILE A 310 4.98 -6.95 -22.34
N ASN A 311 5.97 -7.75 -21.97
CA ASN A 311 5.81 -9.16 -21.62
C ASN A 311 6.46 -9.39 -20.24
N PHE A 312 6.20 -10.52 -19.60
CA PHE A 312 6.71 -10.83 -18.27
C PHE A 312 7.23 -12.26 -18.15
N SER A 313 8.12 -12.46 -17.18
CA SER A 313 8.80 -13.73 -16.93
C SER A 313 9.11 -13.88 -15.43
N VAL A 314 9.62 -15.05 -15.02
CA VAL A 314 10.20 -15.22 -13.68
C VAL A 314 11.41 -14.30 -13.48
N VAL A 315 11.70 -13.90 -12.24
CA VAL A 315 12.86 -13.02 -11.97
C VAL A 315 14.18 -13.72 -12.36
N PRO A 316 15.13 -13.05 -13.05
CA PRO A 316 16.40 -13.65 -13.45
C PRO A 316 17.17 -14.28 -12.30
N GLY A 317 17.84 -15.41 -12.60
CA GLY A 317 18.77 -16.08 -11.69
C GLY A 317 20.19 -15.51 -11.79
N GLN A 318 21.15 -16.16 -11.13
CA GLN A 318 22.58 -15.92 -11.37
C GLN A 318 23.44 -17.11 -10.92
N VAL A 319 23.43 -17.40 -9.62
CA VAL A 319 24.15 -18.53 -8.98
C VAL A 319 23.14 -19.54 -8.43
N LYS A 320 22.07 -19.04 -7.81
CA LYS A 320 20.80 -19.74 -7.65
C LYS A 320 19.91 -19.42 -8.88
N ASP A 321 18.89 -20.24 -9.12
CA ASP A 321 17.83 -19.96 -10.11
C ASP A 321 16.98 -18.73 -9.71
N SER A 322 15.81 -18.55 -10.35
CA SER A 322 14.88 -17.46 -10.04
C SER A 322 14.56 -17.35 -8.55
N ALA A 323 14.83 -16.17 -7.98
CA ALA A 323 14.64 -15.88 -6.56
C ALA A 323 13.65 -14.72 -6.34
N ALA A 324 12.48 -14.79 -6.99
CA ALA A 324 11.43 -13.79 -6.87
C ALA A 324 10.91 -13.63 -5.42
N MET A 325 10.64 -12.40 -4.99
CA MET A 325 10.08 -12.13 -3.67
C MET A 325 8.57 -12.40 -3.63
N ILE A 326 8.08 -12.94 -2.51
CA ILE A 326 6.66 -12.95 -2.16
C ILE A 326 6.31 -11.61 -1.49
N GLY A 327 5.13 -11.05 -1.78
CA GLY A 327 4.66 -9.83 -1.14
C GLY A 327 3.13 -9.82 -1.05
N ASN A 328 2.62 -9.76 0.17
CA ASN A 328 1.21 -9.98 0.47
C ASN A 328 0.61 -8.77 1.17
N TRP A 329 -0.51 -8.28 0.62
CA TRP A 329 -1.39 -7.38 1.36
C TRP A 329 -2.39 -8.21 2.14
N LEU A 330 -2.43 -7.97 3.44
CA LEU A 330 -3.27 -8.63 4.42
C LEU A 330 -4.36 -7.66 4.88
N LEU A 331 -5.46 -8.20 5.42
CA LEU A 331 -6.53 -7.45 6.06
C LEU A 331 -6.63 -7.87 7.53
N GLY A 332 -6.37 -6.94 8.44
CA GLY A 332 -6.46 -7.15 9.89
C GLY A 332 -7.62 -6.36 10.51
N VAL A 333 -8.13 -6.85 11.63
CA VAL A 333 -9.07 -6.09 12.49
C VAL A 333 -8.24 -5.23 13.43
N HIS A 334 -8.53 -3.93 13.49
CA HIS A 334 -7.81 -3.00 14.36
C HIS A 334 -8.17 -3.24 15.83
N SER A 335 -7.19 -3.22 16.73
CA SER A 335 -7.43 -3.57 18.14
C SER A 335 -8.30 -2.57 18.89
N GLU A 336 -8.22 -1.28 18.54
CA GLU A 336 -9.08 -0.22 19.09
C GLU A 336 -10.33 0.04 18.21
N SER A 337 -10.77 -0.93 17.39
CA SER A 337 -11.99 -0.81 16.57
C SER A 337 -13.21 -0.46 17.43
N SER A 338 -14.01 0.49 16.95
CA SER A 338 -15.19 1.03 17.61
C SER A 338 -16.39 0.07 17.69
N ILE A 339 -16.29 -1.09 17.03
CA ILE A 339 -17.38 -2.08 16.88
C ILE A 339 -17.18 -3.29 17.81
N ILE A 340 -15.96 -3.50 18.34
CA ILE A 340 -15.60 -4.67 19.16
C ILE A 340 -15.22 -4.32 20.60
N ASN A 341 -15.21 -3.03 20.96
CA ASN A 341 -14.85 -2.49 22.28
C ASN A 341 -16.00 -1.63 22.85
#